data_AF-A0A9Q0KEJ7-F1
#
_entry.id   AF-A0A9Q0KEJ7-F1
#
_cell.length_a   1.000
_cell.length_b   1.000
_cell.length_c   1.000
_cell.angle_alpha   90.00
_cell.angle_beta   90.00
_cell.angle_gamma   90.00
#
_symmetry.space_group_name_H-M   'P 1'
#
loop_
_entity.id
_entity.type
_entity.pdbx_description
1 polymer ?
#
loop_
_entity_poly.entity_id
_entity_poly.type
_entity_poly.pdbx_seq_one_letter_code
_entity_poly.pdbx_strand_id
1 'polypeptide(L)'
;MKQKLIVLLDGGFFVFDPCDSSWDYVPTEINLVRNGRASVVDGIVYYFDYLGKIRGFNVEEGKWKNLKGVQKDLAKILNGVTLANVGGKLHVLWQEMDTGKQTEIFCAEVEVRKDSNGDLWVQSFGPKHSC
;
A
#
# COMPACT_ATOMS: atom_id res chain seq x y z
N MET A 1 -15.51 4.84 14.71
CA MET A 1 -14.67 5.08 13.53
C MET A 1 -15.58 5.45 12.37
N LYS A 2 -15.32 6.57 11.70
CA LYS A 2 -15.99 6.89 10.43
C LYS A 2 -15.35 6.01 9.35
N GLN A 3 -16.13 5.15 8.71
CA GLN A 3 -15.65 4.35 7.60
C GLN A 3 -15.73 5.21 6.35
N LYS A 4 -14.59 5.54 5.75
CA LYS A 4 -14.52 6.27 4.48
C LYS A 4 -14.11 5.32 3.38
N LEU A 5 -14.69 5.49 2.19
CA LEU A 5 -14.23 4.81 0.99
C LEU A 5 -13.17 5.69 0.33
N ILE A 6 -11.98 5.13 0.10
CA ILE A 6 -10.90 5.82 -0.60
C ILE A 6 -10.71 5.13 -1.94
N VAL A 7 -10.89 5.89 -3.01
CA VAL A 7 -10.73 5.42 -4.39
C VAL A 7 -9.52 6.10 -5.00
N LEU A 8 -8.65 5.30 -5.62
CA LEU A 8 -7.48 5.77 -6.33
C LEU A 8 -7.77 5.80 -7.82
N LEU A 9 -7.69 6.97 -8.45
CA LEU A 9 -7.91 7.15 -9.89
C LEU A 9 -6.79 8.03 -10.47
N ASP A 10 -6.73 8.11 -11.80
CA ASP A 10 -5.75 8.95 -12.50
C ASP A 10 -5.80 10.39 -11.94
N GLY A 11 -4.67 10.83 -11.37
CA GLY A 11 -4.48 12.20 -10.85
C GLY A 11 -4.76 12.42 -9.35
N GLY A 12 -5.31 11.46 -8.59
CA GLY A 12 -5.60 11.71 -7.17
C GLY A 12 -6.33 10.61 -6.40
N PHE A 13 -6.64 10.94 -5.15
CA PHE A 13 -7.54 10.16 -4.31
C PHE A 13 -8.91 10.83 -4.26
N PHE A 14 -9.96 10.00 -4.29
CA PHE A 14 -11.33 10.41 -4.04
C PHE A 14 -11.77 9.78 -2.73
N VAL A 15 -12.24 10.60 -1.80
CA VAL A 15 -12.63 10.16 -0.46
C VAL A 15 -14.14 10.36 -0.31
N PHE A 16 -14.87 9.27 -0.18
CA PHE A 16 -16.30 9.29 0.07
C PHE A 16 -16.57 9.13 1.56
N ASP A 17 -17.28 10.11 2.14
CA ASP A 17 -17.82 10.02 3.49
C ASP A 17 -19.30 9.60 3.42
N PRO A 18 -19.66 8.38 3.87
CA PRO A 18 -21.04 7.90 3.80
C PRO A 18 -21.97 8.62 4.77
N CYS A 19 -21.44 9.34 5.78
CA CYS A 19 -22.27 10.04 6.75
C CYS A 19 -22.96 11.26 6.15
N ASP A 20 -22.28 11.97 5.26
CA ASP A 20 -22.81 13.15 4.56
C ASP A 20 -23.04 12.91 3.07
N SER A 21 -22.73 11.71 2.57
CA SER A 21 -22.83 11.33 1.15
C SER A 21 -22.05 12.28 0.24
N SER A 22 -20.90 12.78 0.73
CA SER A 22 -20.05 13.72 0.01
C SER A 22 -18.78 13.06 -0.52
N TRP A 23 -18.21 13.69 -1.54
CA TRP A 23 -16.93 13.31 -2.12
C TRP A 23 -15.93 14.45 -1.95
N ASP A 24 -14.78 14.14 -1.37
CA ASP A 24 -13.60 15.00 -1.36
C ASP A 24 -12.59 14.52 -2.40
N TYR A 25 -11.82 15.46 -2.94
CA TYR A 25 -10.71 15.19 -3.84
C TYR A 25 -9.38 15.62 -3.21
N VAL A 26 -8.42 14.70 -3.21
CA VAL A 26 -7.07 14.95 -2.73
C VAL A 26 -6.10 14.82 -3.90
N PRO A 27 -5.57 15.95 -4.43
CA PRO A 27 -4.63 15.92 -5.53
C PRO A 27 -3.33 15.23 -5.12
N THR A 28 -2.71 14.54 -6.07
CA THR A 28 -1.41 13.89 -5.86
C THR A 28 -0.43 14.26 -6.96
N GLU A 29 0.80 14.56 -6.57
CA GLU A 29 1.91 14.81 -7.50
C GLU A 29 2.45 13.52 -8.12
N ILE A 30 2.06 12.36 -7.57
CA ILE A 30 2.53 11.07 -8.04
C ILE A 30 1.72 10.69 -9.27
N ASN A 31 2.40 10.41 -10.38
CA ASN A 31 1.82 9.78 -11.55
C ASN A 31 1.43 8.34 -11.16
N LEU A 32 0.25 8.20 -10.56
CA LEU A 32 -0.30 6.93 -10.10
C LEU A 32 -0.57 6.10 -11.36
N VAL A 33 0.34 5.19 -11.69
CA VAL A 33 0.21 4.37 -12.88
C VAL A 33 -1.08 3.56 -12.79
N ARG A 34 -1.79 3.42 -13.92
CA ARG A 34 -3.04 2.67 -14.15
C ARG A 34 -3.16 1.26 -13.53
N ASN A 35 -2.08 0.70 -12.99
CA ASN A 35 -2.01 -0.64 -12.41
C ASN A 35 -1.59 -0.66 -10.93
N GLY A 36 -1.51 0.51 -10.29
CA GLY A 36 -1.09 0.61 -8.90
C GLY A 36 -2.09 -0.07 -7.97
N ARG A 37 -1.57 -0.85 -7.02
CA ARG A 37 -2.39 -1.58 -6.05
C ARG A 37 -2.23 -0.92 -4.68
N ALA A 38 -3.36 -0.65 -4.04
CA ALA A 38 -3.40 0.10 -2.80
C ALA A 38 -4.24 -0.60 -1.74
N SER A 39 -3.92 -0.33 -0.48
CA SER A 39 -4.71 -0.77 0.68
C SER A 39 -4.68 0.33 1.73
N VAL A 40 -5.72 0.39 2.56
CA VAL A 40 -5.83 1.38 3.64
C VAL A 40 -5.70 0.66 4.97
N VAL A 41 -4.75 1.10 5.80
CA VAL A 41 -4.56 0.62 7.18
C VAL A 41 -4.42 1.84 8.07
N ASP A 42 -5.22 1.92 9.13
CA ASP A 42 -5.21 3.02 10.11
C ASP A 42 -5.24 4.43 9.48
N GLY A 43 -6.07 4.61 8.45
CA GLY A 43 -6.23 5.90 7.75
C GLY A 43 -5.07 6.27 6.80
N ILE A 44 -4.07 5.40 6.67
CA ILE A 44 -2.97 5.58 5.74
C ILE A 44 -3.24 4.75 4.49
N VAL A 45 -3.19 5.39 3.32
CA VAL A 45 -3.22 4.68 2.04
C VAL A 45 -1.82 4.21 1.71
N TYR A 46 -1.63 2.90 1.66
CA TYR A 46 -0.40 2.28 1.18
C TYR A 46 -0.54 1.99 -0.31
N TYR A 47 0.49 2.33 -1.07
CA TYR A 47 0.52 2.20 -2.53
C TYR A 47 1.83 1.55 -2.96
N PHE A 48 1.77 0.51 -3.78
CA PHE A 48 2.95 -0.07 -4.41
C PHE A 48 3.22 0.63 -5.75
N ASP A 49 4.36 1.32 -5.86
CA ASP A 49 4.71 2.11 -7.04
C ASP A 49 5.43 1.29 -8.12
N TYR A 50 5.55 1.89 -9.31
CA TYR A 50 6.20 1.28 -10.47
C TYR A 50 7.72 1.07 -10.30
N LEU A 51 8.33 1.67 -9.27
CA LEU A 51 9.74 1.48 -8.91
C LEU A 51 9.93 0.34 -7.89
N GLY A 52 8.87 -0.40 -7.58
CA GLY A 52 8.91 -1.50 -6.63
C GLY A 52 8.93 -1.05 -5.16
N LYS A 53 8.47 0.17 -4.86
CA LYS A 53 8.46 0.73 -3.51
C LYS A 53 7.04 0.83 -2.99
N ILE A 54 6.85 0.48 -1.72
CA ILE A 54 5.62 0.82 -1.01
C ILE A 54 5.74 2.28 -0.53
N ARG A 55 4.69 3.07 -0.71
CA ARG A 55 4.56 4.45 -0.23
C ARG A 55 3.34 4.56 0.68
N GLY A 56 3.37 5.49 1.63
CA GLY A 56 2.21 5.79 2.46
C GLY A 56 1.71 7.21 2.22
N PHE A 57 0.39 7.38 2.17
CA PHE A 57 -0.27 8.67 2.12
C PHE A 57 -1.19 8.82 3.32
N ASN A 58 -0.94 9.82 4.16
CA ASN A 58 -1.86 10.15 5.24
C ASN A 58 -2.94 11.07 4.69
N VAL A 59 -4.17 10.56 4.60
CA VAL A 59 -5.33 11.28 4.03
C VAL A 59 -5.70 12.50 4.88
N GLU A 60 -5.58 12.40 6.21
CA GLU A 60 -5.91 13.51 7.11
C GLU A 60 -4.88 14.65 7.02
N GLU A 61 -3.60 14.30 6.85
CA GLU A 61 -2.53 15.29 6.71
C GLU A 61 -2.38 15.81 5.27
N GLY A 62 -2.99 15.15 4.28
CA GLY A 62 -2.87 15.46 2.86
C GLY A 62 -1.43 15.32 2.33
N LYS A 63 -0.60 14.46 2.94
CA LYS A 63 0.84 14.38 2.69
C LYS A 63 1.30 12.96 2.38
N TRP A 64 2.13 12.85 1.35
CA TRP A 64 2.91 11.66 1.07
C TRP A 64 4.06 11.51 2.07
N LYS A 65 4.24 10.29 2.55
CA LYS A 65 5.34 9.89 3.41
C LYS A 65 6.07 8.73 2.73
N ASN A 66 7.38 8.89 2.57
CA ASN A 66 8.22 7.82 2.07
C ASN A 66 8.23 6.68 3.10
N LEU A 67 7.89 5.47 2.68
CA LEU A 67 8.07 4.29 3.50
C LEU A 67 9.57 3.89 3.45
N LYS A 68 10.30 4.26 4.50
CA LYS A 68 11.73 3.92 4.61
C LYS A 68 11.87 2.49 5.17
N GLY A 69 12.99 1.81 4.89
CA GLY A 69 13.30 0.49 5.48
C GLY A 69 12.82 -0.73 4.68
N VAL A 70 12.18 -0.55 3.51
CA VAL A 70 11.89 -1.67 2.60
C VAL A 70 13.22 -2.26 2.11
N GLN A 71 13.48 -3.54 2.40
CA GLN A 71 14.70 -4.23 1.95
C GLN A 71 14.82 -4.21 0.41
N LYS A 72 16.06 -4.16 -0.08
CA LYS A 72 16.41 -4.16 -1.51
C LYS A 72 15.86 -5.36 -2.30
N ASP A 73 15.37 -6.38 -1.61
CA ASP A 73 15.00 -7.67 -2.20
C ASP A 73 13.52 -7.79 -2.57
N LEU A 74 12.63 -6.90 -2.09
CA LEU A 74 11.25 -6.84 -2.59
C LEU A 74 11.20 -6.42 -4.06
N ALA A 75 12.10 -5.52 -4.49
CA ALA A 75 12.02 -4.91 -5.82
C ALA A 75 12.50 -5.83 -6.96
N LYS A 76 13.11 -6.99 -6.67
CA LYS A 76 13.73 -7.83 -7.70
C LYS A 76 12.82 -8.90 -8.32
N ILE A 77 11.67 -9.21 -7.71
CA ILE A 77 11.02 -10.51 -7.95
C ILE A 77 9.57 -10.41 -8.46
N LEU A 78 8.92 -9.26 -8.40
CA LEU A 78 7.48 -9.32 -8.23
C LEU A 78 6.67 -8.94 -9.49
N ASN A 79 6.37 -9.95 -10.30
CA ASN A 79 5.16 -9.90 -11.11
C ASN A 79 3.94 -10.00 -10.17
N GLY A 80 2.89 -9.23 -10.45
CA GLY A 80 1.60 -9.44 -9.78
C GLY A 80 1.51 -9.01 -8.30
N VAL A 81 2.22 -7.97 -7.83
CA VAL A 81 2.13 -7.48 -6.42
C VAL A 81 0.81 -6.82 -6.09
N THR A 82 0.13 -7.22 -5.00
CA THR A 82 -0.97 -6.46 -4.39
C THR A 82 -0.75 -6.20 -2.91
N LEU A 83 -1.48 -5.23 -2.37
CA LEU A 83 -1.56 -4.93 -0.96
C LEU A 83 -2.93 -5.33 -0.42
N ALA A 84 -2.98 -5.73 0.84
CA ALA A 84 -4.23 -6.05 1.53
C ALA A 84 -4.20 -5.54 2.98
N ASN A 85 -5.37 -5.23 3.52
CA ASN A 85 -5.57 -5.02 4.96
C ASN A 85 -6.26 -6.25 5.53
N VAL A 86 -5.56 -6.99 6.39
CA VAL A 86 -6.09 -8.15 7.09
C VAL A 86 -5.97 -7.90 8.58
N GLY A 87 -7.11 -7.78 9.26
CA GLY A 87 -7.13 -7.56 10.71
C GLY A 87 -6.49 -6.25 11.18
N GLY A 88 -6.53 -5.20 10.36
CA GLY A 88 -5.87 -3.92 10.67
C GLY A 88 -4.37 -3.92 10.37
N LYS A 89 -3.88 -4.91 9.61
CA LYS A 89 -2.46 -5.03 9.30
C LYS A 89 -2.21 -5.04 7.80
N LEU A 90 -1.16 -4.34 7.38
CA LEU A 90 -0.74 -4.31 5.99
C LEU A 90 -0.10 -5.64 5.61
N HIS A 91 -0.55 -6.22 4.50
CA HIS A 91 0.05 -7.39 3.89
C HIS A 91 0.47 -7.06 2.47
N VAL A 92 1.62 -7.60 2.06
CA VAL A 92 2.05 -7.62 0.66
C VAL A 92 1.85 -9.03 0.15
N LEU A 93 1.23 -9.15 -1.02
CA LEU A 93 1.05 -10.39 -1.74
C LEU A 93 1.71 -10.28 -3.10
N TRP A 94 2.33 -11.35 -3.58
CA TRP A 94 3.00 -11.35 -4.88
C TRP A 94 3.03 -12.74 -5.50
N GLN A 95 3.28 -12.76 -6.81
CA GLN A 95 3.50 -14.00 -7.53
C GLN A 95 5.00 -14.21 -7.72
N GLU A 96 5.48 -15.41 -7.42
CA GLU A 96 6.80 -15.85 -7.89
C GLU A 96 6.60 -16.90 -8.98
N MET A 97 7.34 -16.73 -10.08
CA MET A 97 7.39 -17.73 -11.13
C MET A 97 8.55 -18.66 -10.84
N ASP A 98 8.28 -19.93 -10.61
CA ASP A 98 9.33 -20.93 -10.70
C ASP A 98 9.63 -21.22 -12.17
N THR A 99 10.89 -21.54 -12.48
CA THR A 99 11.42 -21.74 -13.85
C THR A 99 10.77 -22.89 -14.64
N GLY A 100 9.71 -23.53 -14.12
CA GLY A 100 9.15 -24.80 -14.60
C GLY A 100 7.63 -24.93 -14.77
N LYS A 101 6.82 -23.85 -14.67
CA LYS A 101 5.36 -23.74 -15.02
C LYS A 101 4.34 -23.58 -13.86
N GLN A 102 4.75 -23.55 -12.60
CA GLN A 102 3.82 -23.22 -11.50
C GLN A 102 4.10 -21.82 -10.96
N THR A 103 3.05 -21.02 -10.90
CA THR A 103 3.05 -19.72 -10.22
C THR A 103 2.53 -19.95 -8.81
N GLU A 104 3.36 -19.62 -7.82
CA GLU A 104 2.97 -19.67 -6.41
C GLU A 104 2.69 -18.25 -5.92
N ILE A 105 1.64 -18.09 -5.11
CA ILE A 105 1.29 -16.82 -4.50
C ILE A 105 1.88 -16.82 -3.10
N PHE A 106 2.58 -15.75 -2.76
CA PHE A 106 3.13 -15.56 -1.45
C PHE A 106 2.53 -14.34 -0.76
N CYS A 107 2.51 -14.36 0.56
CA CYS A 107 2.17 -13.20 1.37
C CYS A 107 3.11 -13.03 2.55
N ALA A 108 3.26 -11.77 2.99
CA ALA A 108 3.93 -11.42 4.23
C ALA A 108 3.24 -10.21 4.87
N GLU A 109 3.10 -10.25 6.19
CA GLU A 109 2.72 -9.08 6.99
C GLU A 109 3.84 -8.04 6.91
N VAL A 110 3.47 -6.77 6.79
CA VAL A 110 4.39 -5.63 6.85
C VAL A 110 4.07 -4.85 8.10
N GLU A 111 5.01 -4.87 9.04
CA GLU A 111 4.92 -4.04 10.23
C GLU A 111 5.37 -2.62 9.86
N VAL A 112 4.45 -1.66 9.96
CA VAL A 112 4.73 -0.25 9.71
C VAL A 112 4.66 0.52 11.01
N ARG A 113 5.70 1.30 11.30
CA ARG A 113 5.75 2.22 12.44
C ARG A 113 5.74 3.68 11.96
N LYS A 114 5.11 4.55 12.74
CA LYS A 114 5.19 6.01 12.61
C LYS A 114 6.26 6.53 13.57
N ASP A 115 7.18 7.35 13.10
CA ASP A 115 8.16 8.00 13.97
C ASP A 115 7.62 9.33 14.54
N SER A 116 8.41 10.00 15.38
CA SER A 116 8.04 11.28 16.01
C SER A 116 7.79 12.41 15.01
N ASN A 117 8.29 12.31 13.78
CA ASN A 117 8.09 13.30 12.71
C ASN A 117 6.89 12.94 11.81
N GLY A 118 6.22 11.83 12.13
CA GLY A 118 5.14 11.29 11.35
C GLY A 118 5.57 10.64 10.04
N ASP A 119 6.87 10.35 9.87
CA ASP A 119 7.35 9.53 8.77
C ASP A 119 7.02 8.06 9.04
N LEU A 120 6.80 7.32 7.96
CA LEU A 120 6.42 5.91 8.02
C LEU A 120 7.65 5.03 7.71
N TRP A 121 7.82 3.98 8.49
CA TRP A 121 8.94 3.05 8.36
C TRP A 121 8.42 1.62 8.33
N VAL A 122 8.90 0.82 7.38
CA VAL A 122 8.83 -0.63 7.55
C VAL A 122 9.77 -1.00 8.68
N GLN A 123 9.21 -1.59 9.72
CA GLN A 123 9.95 -2.11 10.86
C GLN A 123 10.41 -3.54 10.58
N SER A 124 9.49 -4.38 10.09
CA SER A 124 9.71 -5.80 9.84
C SER A 124 8.87 -6.28 8.66
N PHE A 125 9.34 -7.35 8.01
CA PHE A 125 8.46 -8.26 7.29
C PHE A 125 8.23 -9.48 8.18
N GLY A 126 6.98 -9.92 8.29
CA GLY A 126 6.66 -11.23 8.84
C GLY A 126 7.23 -12.36 7.97
N PRO A 127 7.10 -13.61 8.42
CA PRO A 127 7.49 -14.76 7.62
C PRO A 127 6.76 -14.77 6.26
N LYS A 128 7.45 -15.23 5.23
CA LYS A 128 6.87 -15.48 3.91
C LYS A 128 5.99 -16.74 4.02
N HIS A 129 4.74 -16.62 3.59
CA HIS A 129 3.78 -17.72 3.55
C HIS A 129 3.34 -17.99 2.11
N SER A 130 3.26 -19.27 1.73
CA SER A 130 2.56 -19.70 0.51
C SER A 130 1.04 -19.65 0.73
N CYS A 131 0.30 -19.21 -0.29
CA CYS A 131 -1.17 -19.03 -0.26
C CYS A 131 -1.91 -20.13 -1.00
#